data_AF-Q1MZ70-F1
#
_entry.id   AF-Q1MZ70-F1
#
_cell.length_a   1.000
_cell.length_b   1.000
_cell.length_c   1.000
_cell.angle_alpha   90.00
_cell.angle_beta   90.00
_cell.angle_gamma   90.00
#
_symmetry.space_group_name_H-M   'P 1'
#
loop_
_entity.id
_entity.type
_entity.pdbx_description
1 polymer ?
#
loop_
_entity_poly.entity_id
_entity_poly.type
_entity_poly.pdbx_seq_one_letter_code
_entity_poly.pdbx_strand_id
1 'polypeptide(L)'
;MTNAAPALILFFLLLIVPTWLLAQTAIPPLSLAKSFKAESFSGTYWLSEKLDGMRCFWDGSQLLSRSGQIIHAPEYFTMGLPDEPLDGELWIGRGQYQALMRVVLDEEPNDAQWRQVSFQVFDLPLQQDEPFESRQSILQNLIKNLDIDHVQWVQQEKVTDLAAIESRLDALTEQGAEGVMLRPAGSSYLVGRSNMLLKYKRRQDAEAKVIAYQAGQGKYDGSVGAIWVEKPDGTLFKIGTGFSDEERDNPPPIGSTITYTYQGYTERGLPRFASFERIRQDDK
;
A
#
# COMPACT_ATOMS: atom_id res chain seq x y z
N MET A 1 -44.24 14.42 -62.02
CA MET A 1 -44.31 15.08 -60.70
C MET A 1 -43.99 14.01 -59.66
N THR A 2 -42.79 14.09 -59.10
CA THR A 2 -42.09 13.07 -58.32
C THR A 2 -42.35 13.26 -56.82
N ASN A 3 -42.83 12.23 -56.12
CA ASN A 3 -42.90 12.20 -54.65
C ASN A 3 -41.89 11.17 -54.11
N ALA A 4 -40.79 11.70 -53.56
CA ALA A 4 -39.92 11.06 -52.56
C ALA A 4 -39.89 12.06 -51.39
N ALA A 5 -39.96 11.73 -50.10
CA ALA A 5 -39.67 10.51 -49.35
C ALA A 5 -40.37 10.58 -47.97
N PRO A 6 -40.41 9.49 -47.19
CA PRO A 6 -40.31 9.61 -45.74
C PRO A 6 -39.15 8.73 -45.25
N ALA A 7 -37.94 9.24 -45.39
CA ALA A 7 -36.72 8.61 -44.86
C ALA A 7 -36.01 9.57 -43.90
N LEU A 8 -36.77 10.19 -42.98
CA LEU A 8 -36.22 11.18 -42.05
C LEU A 8 -36.69 11.05 -40.59
N ILE A 9 -37.25 9.91 -40.20
CA ILE A 9 -37.67 9.66 -38.80
C ILE A 9 -36.92 8.45 -38.18
N LEU A 10 -36.04 7.79 -38.93
CA LEU A 10 -35.25 6.65 -38.43
C LEU A 10 -33.75 6.96 -38.25
N PHE A 11 -33.37 8.23 -38.11
CA PHE A 11 -31.97 8.63 -37.89
C PHE A 11 -31.73 9.39 -36.58
N PHE A 12 -32.78 9.72 -35.83
CA PHE A 12 -32.67 10.44 -34.54
C PHE A 12 -32.73 9.53 -33.30
N LEU A 13 -32.99 8.23 -33.46
CA LEU A 13 -33.09 7.26 -32.35
C LEU A 13 -31.80 6.45 -32.13
N LEU A 14 -30.77 6.63 -32.97
CA LEU A 14 -29.45 6.00 -32.82
C LEU A 14 -28.40 6.92 -32.17
N LEU A 15 -28.78 8.15 -31.81
CA LEU A 15 -27.94 9.12 -31.09
C LEU A 15 -28.22 9.19 -29.58
N ILE A 16 -29.10 8.31 -29.07
CA ILE A 16 -29.25 8.05 -27.64
C ILE A 16 -28.55 6.74 -27.32
N VAL A 17 -27.28 6.62 -27.73
CA VAL A 17 -26.37 5.74 -27.00
C VAL A 17 -26.34 6.32 -25.60
N PRO A 18 -26.70 5.56 -24.56
CA PRO A 18 -26.60 6.06 -23.21
C PRO A 18 -25.13 6.43 -23.01
N THR A 19 -24.81 7.72 -22.99
CA THR A 19 -23.60 8.26 -22.35
C THR A 19 -23.76 8.11 -20.83
N TRP A 20 -24.04 6.88 -20.40
CA TRP A 20 -23.46 6.31 -19.21
C TRP A 20 -22.04 5.93 -19.65
N LEU A 21 -21.25 6.89 -20.15
CA LEU A 21 -20.12 7.39 -19.39
C LEU A 21 -19.71 6.32 -18.38
N LEU A 22 -18.84 5.44 -18.86
CA LEU A 22 -17.84 4.82 -18.03
C LEU A 22 -17.11 5.98 -17.34
N ALA A 23 -17.64 6.45 -16.22
CA ALA A 23 -16.86 7.14 -15.22
C ALA A 23 -15.91 6.08 -14.68
N GLN A 24 -14.83 5.81 -15.43
CA GLN A 24 -13.67 5.19 -14.84
C GLN A 24 -13.24 6.15 -13.75
N THR A 25 -13.42 5.74 -12.50
CA THR A 25 -12.90 6.44 -11.33
C THR A 25 -11.45 6.78 -11.62
N ALA A 26 -11.14 8.07 -11.75
CA ALA A 26 -9.79 8.51 -12.11
C ALA A 26 -8.82 7.97 -11.07
N ILE A 27 -7.72 7.37 -11.53
CA ILE A 27 -6.70 6.83 -10.63
C ILE A 27 -6.16 8.00 -9.79
N PRO A 28 -6.20 7.93 -8.45
CA PRO A 28 -5.77 9.04 -7.62
C PRO A 28 -4.29 9.39 -7.87
N PRO A 29 -3.94 10.69 -7.88
CA PRO A 29 -2.58 11.17 -8.15
C PRO A 29 -1.67 10.95 -6.93
N LEU A 30 -1.36 9.69 -6.62
CA LEU A 30 -0.65 9.31 -5.39
C LEU A 30 0.86 9.35 -5.54
N SER A 31 1.54 9.86 -4.50
CA SER A 31 2.97 9.67 -4.35
C SER A 31 3.28 8.24 -3.92
N LEU A 32 4.22 7.58 -4.61
CA LEU A 32 4.56 6.18 -4.35
C LEU A 32 5.99 6.04 -3.83
N ALA A 33 6.13 5.29 -2.74
CA ALA A 33 7.41 5.13 -2.09
C ALA A 33 8.40 4.25 -2.87
N LYS A 34 9.68 4.63 -2.86
CA LYS A 34 10.81 3.73 -3.12
C LYS A 34 11.37 3.15 -1.82
N SER A 35 12.12 2.06 -1.90
CA SER A 35 12.84 1.54 -0.74
C SER A 35 14.03 2.44 -0.40
N PHE A 36 14.15 2.82 0.86
CA PHE A 36 15.33 3.49 1.40
C PHE A 36 16.52 2.53 1.46
N LYS A 37 17.71 3.05 1.19
CA LYS A 37 18.99 2.34 1.31
C LYS A 37 19.89 3.15 2.24
N ALA A 38 20.39 2.53 3.30
CA ALA A 38 21.19 3.21 4.33
C ALA A 38 22.42 3.91 3.73
N GLU A 39 23.04 3.29 2.72
CA GLU A 39 24.23 3.81 2.03
C GLU A 39 23.92 5.07 1.20
N SER A 40 22.65 5.31 0.89
CA SER A 40 22.17 6.50 0.17
C SER A 40 21.74 7.65 1.08
N PHE A 41 21.90 7.50 2.40
CA PHE A 41 21.55 8.54 3.35
C PHE A 41 22.29 9.84 3.04
N SER A 42 21.53 10.93 2.95
CA SER A 42 22.06 12.27 2.75
C SER A 42 21.04 13.31 3.21
N GLY A 43 21.48 14.25 4.04
CA GLY A 43 20.69 15.39 4.48
C GLY A 43 19.74 15.09 5.64
N THR A 44 18.61 15.79 5.64
CA THR A 44 17.60 15.75 6.71
C THR A 44 16.32 15.11 6.17
N TYR A 45 15.68 14.28 7.01
CA TYR A 45 14.43 13.62 6.69
C TYR A 45 13.36 13.95 7.73
N TRP A 46 12.11 13.83 7.30
CA TRP A 46 10.96 13.64 8.15
C TRP A 46 10.59 12.16 8.18
N LEU A 47 10.41 11.64 9.38
CA LEU A 47 10.15 10.26 9.68
C LEU A 47 8.75 10.13 10.27
N SER A 48 7.96 9.19 9.74
CA SER A 48 6.72 8.72 10.35
C SER A 48 6.71 7.20 10.47
N GLU A 49 5.87 6.66 11.36
CA GLU A 49 5.59 5.23 11.36
C GLU A 49 5.02 4.82 10.00
N LYS A 50 5.51 3.71 9.45
CA LYS A 50 4.84 3.06 8.34
C LYS A 50 3.69 2.25 8.90
N LEU A 51 2.48 2.77 8.68
CA LEU A 51 1.25 2.06 8.98
C LEU A 51 1.06 0.88 8.01
N ASP A 52 0.39 -0.14 8.53
CA ASP A 52 0.06 -1.39 7.83
C ASP A 52 -1.47 -1.52 7.72
N GLY A 53 -2.03 -0.62 6.92
CA GLY A 53 -3.45 -0.51 6.65
C GLY A 53 -3.74 -0.49 5.15
N MET A 54 -4.85 0.15 4.79
CA MET A 54 -5.28 0.29 3.39
C MET A 54 -5.14 1.74 2.95
N ARG A 55 -4.30 1.98 1.93
CA ARG A 55 -4.15 3.31 1.33
C ARG A 55 -5.51 3.87 0.92
N CYS A 56 -5.81 5.09 1.36
CA CYS A 56 -7.08 5.75 1.16
C CYS A 56 -6.85 7.20 0.75
N PHE A 57 -7.45 7.59 -0.35
CA PHE A 57 -7.45 8.94 -0.89
C PHE A 57 -8.84 9.51 -0.75
N TRP A 58 -8.97 10.59 0.01
CA TRP A 58 -10.19 11.38 0.04
C TRP A 58 -10.10 12.40 -1.10
N ASP A 59 -11.07 12.39 -2.02
CA ASP A 59 -11.08 13.27 -3.19
C ASP A 59 -11.81 14.61 -2.97
N GLY A 60 -12.25 14.88 -1.74
CA GLY A 60 -13.17 15.98 -1.40
C GLY A 60 -14.63 15.53 -1.27
N SER A 61 -14.95 14.30 -1.68
CA SER A 61 -16.34 13.79 -1.66
C SER A 61 -16.47 12.31 -1.25
N GLN A 62 -15.51 11.47 -1.62
CA GLN A 62 -15.54 10.03 -1.38
C GLN A 62 -14.14 9.49 -1.10
N LEU A 63 -14.10 8.31 -0.48
CA LEU A 63 -12.87 7.59 -0.21
C LEU A 63 -12.55 6.67 -1.41
N LEU A 64 -11.32 6.78 -1.90
CA LEU A 64 -10.81 6.00 -3.03
C LEU A 64 -9.61 5.18 -2.59
N SER A 65 -9.58 3.92 -3.01
CA SER A 65 -8.40 3.07 -2.88
C SER A 65 -7.30 3.54 -3.83
N ARG A 66 -6.11 2.95 -3.68
CA ARG A 66 -4.97 3.23 -4.56
C ARG A 66 -5.25 3.02 -6.06
N SER A 67 -6.11 2.08 -6.42
CA SER A 67 -6.50 1.82 -7.83
C SER A 67 -7.69 2.65 -8.30
N GLY A 68 -8.19 3.57 -7.46
CA GLY A 68 -9.34 4.41 -7.75
C GLY A 68 -10.69 3.77 -7.42
N GLN A 69 -10.74 2.54 -6.92
CA GLN A 69 -12.01 1.94 -6.50
C GLN A 69 -12.58 2.68 -5.30
N ILE A 70 -13.89 2.94 -5.30
CA ILE A 70 -14.60 3.54 -4.18
C ILE A 70 -14.51 2.62 -2.97
N ILE A 71 -14.26 3.21 -1.81
CA ILE A 71 -14.31 2.56 -0.51
C ILE A 71 -15.61 2.98 0.14
N HIS A 72 -16.53 2.04 0.33
CA HIS A 72 -17.81 2.30 0.95
C HIS A 72 -17.62 2.43 2.47
N ALA A 73 -17.78 3.65 2.98
CA ALA A 73 -17.73 3.94 4.40
C ALA A 73 -19.11 4.41 4.90
N PRO A 74 -19.45 4.23 6.18
CA PRO A 74 -20.64 4.82 6.77
C PRO A 74 -20.65 6.34 6.59
N GLU A 75 -21.85 6.94 6.47
CA GLU A 75 -22.00 8.39 6.31
C GLU A 75 -21.30 9.17 7.43
N TYR A 76 -21.38 8.71 8.68
CA TYR A 76 -20.72 9.36 9.80
C TYR A 76 -19.19 9.43 9.66
N PHE A 77 -18.59 8.53 8.88
CA PHE A 77 -17.14 8.42 8.76
C PHE A 77 -16.56 9.53 7.88
N THR A 78 -17.30 9.96 6.85
CA THR A 78 -16.87 11.03 5.93
C THR A 78 -17.55 12.36 6.23
N MET A 79 -18.61 12.37 7.03
CA MET A 79 -19.30 13.59 7.45
C MET A 79 -18.34 14.56 8.15
N GLY A 80 -18.25 15.78 7.62
CA GLY A 80 -17.39 16.84 8.15
C GLY A 80 -15.97 16.87 7.58
N LEU A 81 -15.59 15.89 6.75
CA LEU A 81 -14.34 15.99 5.99
C LEU A 81 -14.37 17.21 5.03
N PRO A 82 -13.22 17.87 4.81
CA PRO A 82 -13.16 19.09 3.99
C PRO A 82 -13.23 18.76 2.50
N ASP A 83 -13.52 19.74 1.65
CA ASP A 83 -13.42 19.58 0.20
C ASP A 83 -11.96 19.42 -0.29
N GLU A 84 -10.97 19.75 0.56
CA GLU A 84 -9.55 19.56 0.28
C GLU A 84 -9.21 18.05 0.23
N PRO A 85 -8.62 17.55 -0.86
CA PRO A 85 -8.23 16.15 -0.95
C PRO A 85 -7.17 15.77 0.09
N LEU A 86 -7.29 14.57 0.65
CA LEU A 86 -6.40 14.06 1.69
C LEU A 86 -5.80 12.72 1.27
N ASP A 87 -4.51 12.55 1.52
CA ASP A 87 -3.82 11.29 1.29
C ASP A 87 -3.47 10.63 2.63
N GLY A 88 -4.01 9.44 2.87
CA GLY A 88 -3.94 8.77 4.16
C GLY A 88 -4.05 7.25 4.08
N GLU A 89 -4.22 6.63 5.23
CA GLU A 89 -4.34 5.19 5.39
C GLU A 89 -5.50 4.87 6.32
N LEU A 90 -6.43 4.01 5.89
CA LEU A 90 -7.38 3.42 6.82
C LEU A 90 -6.63 2.42 7.70
N TRP A 91 -6.83 2.50 9.00
CA TRP A 91 -6.01 1.77 9.97
C TRP A 91 -6.77 1.48 11.27
N ILE A 92 -6.61 0.27 11.82
CA ILE A 92 -7.17 -0.13 13.13
C ILE A 92 -6.08 -0.13 14.20
N GLY A 93 -4.91 -0.67 13.87
CA GLY A 93 -3.86 -0.94 14.83
C GLY A 93 -2.73 -1.76 14.21
N ARG A 94 -1.62 -1.88 14.93
CA ARG A 94 -0.49 -2.72 14.51
C ARG A 94 -0.91 -4.19 14.46
N GLY A 95 -0.51 -4.87 13.38
CA GLY A 95 -0.88 -6.27 13.15
C GLY A 95 -2.36 -6.52 12.80
N GLN A 96 -3.18 -5.47 12.68
CA GLN A 96 -4.64 -5.60 12.42
C GLN A 96 -5.02 -5.48 10.94
N TYR A 97 -4.07 -5.62 10.02
CA TYR A 97 -4.32 -5.50 8.58
C TYR A 97 -5.44 -6.44 8.11
N GLN A 98 -5.44 -7.71 8.53
CA GLN A 98 -6.48 -8.67 8.11
C GLN A 98 -7.86 -8.31 8.65
N ALA A 99 -7.94 -7.85 9.90
CA ALA A 99 -9.18 -7.33 10.48
C ALA A 99 -9.67 -6.10 9.71
N LEU A 100 -8.78 -5.15 9.40
CA LEU A 100 -9.12 -3.97 8.60
C LEU A 100 -9.69 -4.34 7.24
N MET A 101 -9.02 -5.22 6.48
CA MET A 101 -9.46 -5.61 5.14
C MET A 101 -10.83 -6.26 5.13
N ARG A 102 -11.24 -6.94 6.21
CA ARG A 102 -12.60 -7.50 6.35
C ARG A 102 -13.67 -6.42 6.50
N VAL A 103 -13.31 -5.24 7.03
CA VAL A 103 -14.25 -4.14 7.28
C VAL A 103 -14.36 -3.22 6.06
N VAL A 104 -13.22 -2.87 5.45
CA VAL A 104 -13.17 -1.80 4.44
C VAL A 104 -13.38 -2.28 3.00
N LEU A 105 -13.50 -3.60 2.78
CA LEU A 105 -13.81 -4.18 1.46
C LEU A 105 -15.30 -4.55 1.30
N ASP A 106 -16.11 -4.38 2.33
CA ASP A 106 -17.55 -4.65 2.24
C ASP A 106 -18.24 -3.58 1.37
N GLU A 107 -19.11 -4.01 0.45
CA GLU A 107 -19.89 -3.09 -0.39
C GLU A 107 -20.94 -2.33 0.43
N GLU A 108 -21.51 -2.98 1.45
CA GLU A 108 -22.41 -2.37 2.42
C GLU A 108 -21.66 -2.17 3.75
N PRO A 109 -21.28 -0.93 4.12
CA PRO A 109 -20.47 -0.69 5.30
C PRO A 109 -21.25 -0.96 6.59
N ASN A 110 -20.60 -1.63 7.54
CA ASN A 110 -21.16 -1.86 8.88
C ASN A 110 -20.66 -0.82 9.89
N ASP A 111 -21.54 0.07 10.35
CA ASP A 111 -21.21 1.12 11.32
C ASP A 111 -20.42 0.62 12.54
N ALA A 112 -20.86 -0.48 13.17
CA ALA A 112 -20.23 -0.98 14.38
C ALA A 112 -18.80 -1.46 14.13
N GLN A 113 -18.54 -2.09 12.98
CA GLN A 113 -17.19 -2.52 12.61
C GLN A 113 -16.29 -1.34 12.23
N TRP A 114 -16.85 -0.28 11.61
CA TRP A 114 -16.10 0.91 11.21
C TRP A 114 -15.70 1.80 12.41
N ARG A 115 -16.32 1.64 13.59
CA ARG A 115 -15.92 2.39 14.81
C ARG A 115 -14.49 2.13 15.27
N GLN A 116 -13.89 1.01 14.87
CA GLN A 116 -12.50 0.70 15.20
C GLN A 116 -11.51 1.20 14.14
N VAL A 117 -12.01 1.70 13.00
CA VAL A 117 -11.19 2.18 11.88
C VAL A 117 -10.92 3.66 12.07
N SER A 118 -9.70 4.07 11.77
CA SER A 118 -9.28 5.47 11.69
C SER A 118 -8.74 5.79 10.31
N PHE A 119 -8.90 7.03 9.86
CA PHE A 119 -8.25 7.57 8.67
C PHE A 119 -7.02 8.37 9.09
N GLN A 120 -5.85 7.75 8.90
CA GLN A 120 -4.54 8.28 9.29
C GLN A 120 -3.94 9.07 8.12
N VAL A 121 -4.09 10.38 8.14
CA VAL A 121 -3.72 11.29 7.05
C VAL A 121 -2.27 11.74 7.18
N PHE A 122 -1.49 11.64 6.10
CA PHE A 122 -0.06 11.98 6.10
C PHE A 122 0.36 12.99 5.03
N ASP A 123 -0.49 13.38 4.07
CA ASP A 123 -0.13 14.43 3.10
C ASP A 123 -1.33 15.15 2.45
N LEU A 124 -1.02 16.26 1.78
CA LEU A 124 -1.93 17.10 0.99
C LEU A 124 -1.55 17.05 -0.50
N PRO A 125 -2.23 16.22 -1.32
CA PRO A 125 -1.82 15.91 -2.69
C PRO A 125 -2.00 17.06 -3.71
N LEU A 126 -2.81 18.08 -3.39
CA LEU A 126 -2.98 19.27 -4.25
C LEU A 126 -1.98 20.39 -3.96
N GLN A 127 -1.32 20.38 -2.80
CA GLN A 127 -0.33 21.38 -2.38
C GLN A 127 1.07 21.07 -2.96
N GLN A 128 1.18 20.74 -4.26
CA GLN A 128 2.38 20.11 -4.82
C GLN A 128 3.64 20.99 -4.79
N ASP A 129 3.45 22.29 -4.94
CA ASP A 129 4.52 23.29 -4.96
C ASP A 129 5.05 23.62 -3.56
N GLU A 130 4.28 23.29 -2.51
CA GLU A 130 4.68 23.54 -1.13
C GLU A 130 5.68 22.49 -0.63
N PRO A 131 6.75 22.90 0.09
CA PRO A 131 7.61 22.00 0.82
C PRO A 131 6.85 21.09 1.78
N PHE A 132 7.35 19.88 2.03
CA PHE A 132 6.69 18.91 2.91
C PHE A 132 6.37 19.52 4.29
N GLU A 133 7.26 20.31 4.86
CA GLU A 133 7.08 20.99 6.14
C GLU A 133 5.87 21.93 6.16
N SER A 134 5.69 22.72 5.10
CA SER A 134 4.54 23.59 4.92
C SER A 134 3.27 22.76 4.85
N ARG A 135 3.26 21.69 4.04
CA ARG A 135 2.10 20.78 3.91
C ARG A 135 1.74 20.13 5.24
N GLN A 136 2.72 19.71 6.02
CA GLN A 136 2.48 19.12 7.34
C GLN A 136 1.94 20.14 8.35
N SER A 137 2.42 21.37 8.32
CA SER A 137 1.91 22.45 9.18
C SER A 137 0.45 22.78 8.85
N ILE A 138 0.11 22.83 7.55
CA ILE A 138 -1.27 23.03 7.09
C ILE A 138 -2.13 21.84 7.50
N LEU A 139 -1.68 20.61 7.22
CA LEU A 139 -2.41 19.38 7.50
C LEU A 139 -2.69 19.22 8.99
N GLN A 140 -1.69 19.42 9.86
CA GLN A 140 -1.86 19.31 11.30
C GLN A 140 -2.91 20.30 11.82
N ASN A 141 -2.90 21.55 11.34
CA ASN A 141 -3.90 22.54 11.72
C ASN A 141 -5.29 22.20 11.19
N LEU A 142 -5.38 21.73 9.94
CA LEU A 142 -6.64 21.29 9.33
C LEU A 142 -7.26 20.16 10.14
N ILE A 143 -6.53 19.08 10.41
CA ILE A 143 -7.05 17.92 11.14
C ILE A 143 -7.43 18.30 12.58
N LYS A 144 -6.63 19.14 13.24
CA LYS A 144 -6.95 19.65 14.58
C LYS A 144 -8.26 20.45 14.60
N ASN A 145 -8.52 21.25 13.57
CA ASN A 145 -9.73 22.08 13.48
C ASN A 145 -10.97 21.29 13.06
N LEU A 146 -10.81 20.15 12.37
CA LEU A 146 -11.92 19.25 12.06
C LEU A 146 -12.54 18.66 13.33
N ASP A 147 -11.72 18.35 14.34
CA ASP A 147 -12.15 17.78 15.63
C ASP A 147 -12.98 16.49 15.46
N ILE A 148 -12.51 15.60 14.57
CA ILE A 148 -13.14 14.32 14.27
C ILE A 148 -12.25 13.19 14.79
N ASP A 149 -12.72 12.43 15.79
CA ASP A 149 -11.92 11.41 16.51
C ASP A 149 -11.25 10.36 15.61
N HIS A 150 -11.97 9.90 14.57
CA HIS A 150 -11.48 8.87 13.66
C HIS A 150 -10.63 9.41 12.51
N VAL A 151 -10.34 10.71 12.45
CA VAL A 151 -9.47 11.33 11.44
C VAL A 151 -8.25 11.91 12.12
N GLN A 152 -7.08 11.34 11.85
CA GLN A 152 -5.87 11.61 12.62
C GLN A 152 -4.71 11.99 11.72
N TRP A 153 -3.91 12.96 12.16
CA TRP A 153 -2.66 13.32 11.49
C TRP A 153 -1.56 12.36 11.90
N VAL A 154 -0.87 11.76 10.92
CA VAL A 154 0.28 10.90 11.16
C VAL A 154 1.46 11.76 11.63
N GLN A 155 1.88 11.52 12.87
CA GLN A 155 2.98 12.25 13.49
C GLN A 155 4.27 12.16 12.67
N GLN A 156 4.89 13.31 12.46
CA GLN A 156 6.18 13.44 11.77
C GLN A 156 7.29 13.87 12.74
N GLU A 157 8.45 13.25 12.62
CA GLU A 157 9.64 13.52 13.42
C GLU A 157 10.80 13.94 12.50
N LYS A 158 11.47 15.05 12.82
CA LYS A 158 12.62 15.52 12.03
C LYS A 158 13.89 14.81 12.50
N VAL A 159 14.59 14.17 11.57
CA VAL A 159 15.82 13.38 11.82
C VAL A 159 16.95 13.84 10.90
N THR A 160 18.16 13.94 11.45
CA THR A 160 19.32 14.55 10.77
C THR A 160 20.47 13.59 10.52
N ASP A 161 20.39 12.37 11.03
CA ASP A 161 21.42 11.34 10.86
C ASP A 161 20.80 9.95 10.72
N LEU A 162 21.57 9.04 10.13
CA LEU A 162 21.14 7.67 9.87
C LEU A 162 20.91 6.88 11.17
N ALA A 163 21.71 7.12 12.22
CA ALA A 163 21.59 6.38 13.47
C ALA A 163 20.25 6.68 14.17
N ALA A 164 19.76 7.92 14.11
CA ALA A 164 18.43 8.29 14.59
C ALA A 164 17.32 7.57 13.81
N ILE A 165 17.43 7.48 12.48
CA ILE A 165 16.48 6.73 11.64
C ILE A 165 16.46 5.24 12.04
N GLU A 166 17.63 4.63 12.19
CA GLU A 166 17.77 3.22 12.55
C GLU A 166 17.24 2.93 13.95
N SER A 167 17.61 3.74 14.94
CA SER A 167 17.10 3.62 16.31
C SER A 167 15.58 3.76 16.36
N ARG A 168 15.01 4.70 15.60
CA ARG A 168 13.56 4.89 15.54
C ARG A 168 12.85 3.73 14.84
N LEU A 169 13.44 3.21 13.76
CA LEU A 169 12.96 2.02 13.07
C LEU A 169 12.94 0.82 14.03
N ASP A 170 14.00 0.59 14.78
CA ASP A 170 14.10 -0.54 15.72
C ASP A 170 13.06 -0.40 16.84
N ALA A 171 12.97 0.77 17.48
CA ALA A 171 12.01 1.04 18.53
C ALA A 171 10.54 0.86 18.07
N LEU A 172 10.21 1.28 16.84
CA LEU A 172 8.86 1.08 16.29
C LEU A 172 8.61 -0.38 15.92
N THR A 173 9.61 -1.05 15.35
CA THR A 173 9.51 -2.48 14.98
C THR A 173 9.32 -3.37 16.21
N GLU A 174 10.02 -3.09 17.32
CA GLU A 174 9.85 -3.78 18.61
C GLU A 174 8.41 -3.68 19.14
N GLN A 175 7.72 -2.58 18.82
CA GLN A 175 6.33 -2.38 19.19
C GLN A 175 5.34 -2.86 18.12
N GLY A 176 5.81 -3.59 17.10
CA GLY A 176 4.99 -4.22 16.06
C GLY A 176 4.70 -3.37 14.83
N ALA A 177 5.37 -2.23 14.65
CA ALA A 177 5.22 -1.42 13.44
C ALA A 177 5.84 -2.13 12.21
N GLU A 178 5.33 -1.81 11.02
CA GLU A 178 5.84 -2.41 9.77
C GLU A 178 7.18 -1.80 9.33
N GLY A 179 7.50 -0.62 9.83
CA GLY A 179 8.73 0.12 9.54
C GLY A 179 8.50 1.63 9.67
N VAL A 180 9.26 2.41 8.89
CA VAL A 180 9.16 3.86 8.84
C VAL A 180 9.01 4.37 7.40
N MET A 181 8.32 5.50 7.27
CA MET A 181 8.27 6.30 6.04
C MET A 181 9.20 7.50 6.22
N LEU A 182 9.94 7.83 5.15
CA LEU A 182 10.92 8.90 5.15
C LEU A 182 10.63 9.86 4.00
N ARG A 183 10.66 11.17 4.28
CA ARG A 183 10.58 12.22 3.27
C ARG A 183 11.74 13.19 3.41
N PRO A 184 12.50 13.48 2.35
CA PRO A 184 13.54 14.49 2.41
C PRO A 184 12.95 15.85 2.84
N ALA A 185 13.68 16.59 3.67
CA ALA A 185 13.31 17.96 4.01
C ALA A 185 13.21 18.82 2.74
N GLY A 186 12.19 19.68 2.67
CA GLY A 186 11.93 20.50 1.48
C GLY A 186 11.35 19.77 0.27
N SER A 187 10.98 18.49 0.40
CA SER A 187 10.48 17.70 -0.75
C SER A 187 9.07 18.12 -1.20
N SER A 188 8.91 18.32 -2.50
CA SER A 188 7.61 18.51 -3.16
C SER A 188 6.80 17.22 -3.20
N TYR A 189 5.49 17.34 -3.38
CA TYR A 189 4.64 16.19 -3.63
C TYR A 189 4.75 15.76 -5.10
N LEU A 190 5.34 14.59 -5.36
CA LEU A 190 5.46 14.06 -6.73
C LEU A 190 4.55 12.84 -6.92
N VAL A 191 3.68 12.92 -7.92
CA VAL A 191 2.83 11.82 -8.36
C VAL A 191 3.69 10.69 -8.93
N GLY A 192 3.34 9.46 -8.57
CA GLY A 192 4.09 8.28 -8.98
C GLY A 192 5.31 8.02 -8.10
N ARG A 193 6.17 7.10 -8.57
CA ARG A 193 7.28 6.58 -7.77
C ARG A 193 8.51 7.47 -7.86
N SER A 194 8.92 8.05 -6.73
CA SER A 194 10.07 8.98 -6.68
C SER A 194 10.95 8.76 -5.43
N ASN A 195 12.03 9.54 -5.31
CA ASN A 195 12.86 9.57 -4.10
C ASN A 195 12.33 10.55 -3.05
N MET A 196 11.20 11.24 -3.31
CA MET A 196 10.59 12.19 -2.37
C MET A 196 9.73 11.51 -1.29
N LEU A 197 9.47 10.21 -1.48
CA LEU A 197 8.83 9.35 -0.50
C LEU A 197 9.58 8.02 -0.48
N LEU A 198 10.10 7.66 0.69
CA LEU A 198 10.90 6.46 0.89
C LEU A 198 10.26 5.61 2.01
N LYS A 199 10.40 4.29 1.90
CA LYS A 199 10.01 3.33 2.93
C LYS A 199 11.24 2.60 3.43
N TYR A 200 11.38 2.47 4.73
CA TYR A 200 12.46 1.72 5.35
C TYR A 200 11.90 0.70 6.32
N LYS A 201 12.36 -0.54 6.19
CA LYS A 201 11.88 -1.68 6.97
C LYS A 201 13.06 -2.58 7.27
N ARG A 202 13.04 -3.24 8.43
CA ARG A 202 13.91 -4.38 8.67
C ARG A 202 13.39 -5.55 7.82
N ARG A 203 14.22 -6.04 6.90
CA ARG A 203 13.98 -7.37 6.32
C ARG A 203 14.49 -8.36 7.34
N GLN A 204 13.63 -9.31 7.72
CA GLN A 204 14.05 -10.48 8.47
C GLN A 204 14.35 -11.57 7.46
N ASP A 205 15.45 -12.27 7.63
CA ASP A 205 15.72 -13.51 6.94
C ASP A 205 15.33 -14.70 7.83
N ALA A 206 14.94 -15.78 7.18
CA ALA A 206 14.71 -17.06 7.81
C ALA A 206 14.96 -18.17 6.81
N GLU A 207 15.05 -19.39 7.33
CA GLU A 207 15.26 -20.58 6.53
C GLU A 207 13.99 -21.43 6.49
N ALA A 208 13.76 -22.06 5.35
CA ALA A 208 12.73 -23.07 5.19
C ALA A 208 13.20 -24.12 4.19
N LYS A 209 12.63 -25.33 4.30
CA LYS A 209 12.93 -26.45 3.41
C LYS A 209 11.93 -26.47 2.26
N VAL A 210 12.41 -26.62 1.03
CA VAL A 210 11.55 -26.76 -0.14
C VAL A 210 10.87 -28.13 -0.12
N ILE A 211 9.55 -28.17 -0.24
CA ILE A 211 8.77 -29.41 -0.16
C ILE A 211 7.99 -29.71 -1.45
N ALA A 212 7.60 -28.69 -2.22
CA ALA A 212 6.92 -28.89 -3.49
C ALA A 212 7.02 -27.65 -4.39
N TYR A 213 6.65 -27.81 -5.66
CA TYR A 213 6.53 -26.71 -6.61
C TYR A 213 5.07 -26.45 -6.95
N GLN A 214 4.78 -25.21 -7.31
CA GLN A 214 3.51 -24.78 -7.87
C GLN A 214 3.77 -24.16 -9.24
N ALA A 215 3.09 -24.67 -10.27
CA ALA A 215 3.18 -24.18 -11.63
C ALA A 215 2.82 -22.69 -11.73
N GLY A 216 3.55 -21.96 -12.58
CA GLY A 216 3.25 -20.58 -12.90
C GLY A 216 2.05 -20.43 -13.81
N GLN A 217 1.57 -19.19 -13.93
CA GLN A 217 0.49 -18.79 -14.82
C GLN A 217 0.89 -17.51 -15.56
N GLY A 218 0.31 -17.25 -16.72
CA GLY A 218 0.57 -16.03 -17.50
C GLY A 218 2.02 -15.97 -17.97
N LYS A 219 2.79 -14.96 -17.55
CA LYS A 219 4.22 -14.81 -17.90
C LYS A 219 5.04 -16.08 -17.57
N TYR A 220 4.66 -16.80 -16.52
CA TYR A 220 5.40 -17.96 -16.02
C TYR A 220 4.77 -19.31 -16.40
N ASP A 221 3.95 -19.35 -17.44
CA ASP A 221 3.42 -20.60 -17.97
C ASP A 221 4.57 -21.51 -18.45
N GLY A 222 4.57 -22.78 -18.06
CA GLY A 222 5.67 -23.72 -18.31
C GLY A 222 6.83 -23.68 -17.30
N SER A 223 6.85 -22.72 -16.36
CA SER A 223 7.90 -22.60 -15.34
C SER A 223 7.33 -22.61 -13.91
N VAL A 224 8.18 -22.61 -12.87
CA VAL A 224 7.71 -22.52 -11.49
C VAL A 224 7.17 -21.12 -11.17
N GLY A 225 5.94 -21.08 -10.69
CA GLY A 225 5.28 -19.87 -10.20
C GLY A 225 5.61 -19.59 -8.73
N ALA A 226 5.62 -20.63 -7.91
CA ALA A 226 5.97 -20.57 -6.50
C ALA A 226 6.52 -21.90 -6.00
N ILE A 227 7.27 -21.86 -4.91
CA ILE A 227 7.67 -23.04 -4.15
C ILE A 227 6.85 -23.13 -2.86
N TRP A 228 6.48 -24.34 -2.46
CA TRP A 228 6.00 -24.63 -1.12
C TRP A 228 7.18 -24.96 -0.23
N VAL A 229 7.21 -24.35 0.95
CA VAL A 229 8.28 -24.51 1.92
C VAL A 229 7.74 -24.83 3.31
N GLU A 230 8.56 -25.51 4.09
CA GLU A 230 8.30 -25.90 5.48
C GLU A 230 9.33 -25.22 6.40
N LYS A 231 8.84 -24.48 7.40
CA LYS A 231 9.69 -23.94 8.48
C LYS A 231 10.16 -25.06 9.42
N PRO A 232 11.20 -24.82 10.25
CA PRO A 232 11.62 -25.78 11.29
C PRO A 232 10.51 -26.16 12.30
N ASP A 233 9.51 -25.30 12.49
CA ASP A 233 8.34 -25.55 13.34
C ASP A 233 7.22 -26.35 12.65
N GLY A 234 7.43 -26.81 11.41
CA GLY A 234 6.46 -27.57 10.60
C GLY A 234 5.43 -26.72 9.85
N THR A 235 5.48 -25.39 9.99
CA THR A 235 4.53 -24.50 9.29
C THR A 235 4.79 -24.53 7.78
N LEU A 236 3.72 -24.73 7.00
CA LEU A 236 3.76 -24.73 5.54
C LEU A 236 3.26 -23.41 4.96
N PHE A 237 4.00 -22.86 4.01
CA PHE A 237 3.58 -21.69 3.24
C PHE A 237 4.25 -21.69 1.86
N LYS A 238 3.79 -20.80 0.97
CA LYS A 238 4.34 -20.66 -0.38
C LYS A 238 5.13 -19.36 -0.55
N ILE A 239 6.19 -19.41 -1.35
CA ILE A 239 6.99 -18.26 -1.77
C ILE A 239 6.91 -18.15 -3.28
N GLY A 240 6.35 -17.05 -3.78
CA GLY A 240 6.11 -16.83 -5.22
C GLY A 240 6.94 -15.72 -5.85
N THR A 241 7.74 -15.01 -5.05
CA THR A 241 8.55 -13.86 -5.48
C THR A 241 10.01 -14.04 -5.08
N GLY A 242 10.92 -13.30 -5.71
CA GLY A 242 12.37 -13.34 -5.42
C GLY A 242 13.18 -14.18 -6.40
N PHE A 243 12.53 -15.00 -7.21
CA PHE A 243 13.17 -15.79 -8.26
C PHE A 243 13.46 -14.94 -9.50
N SER A 244 14.68 -15.04 -10.02
CA SER A 244 15.02 -14.68 -11.40
C SER A 244 14.28 -15.59 -12.39
N ASP A 245 14.23 -15.19 -13.67
CA ASP A 245 13.61 -16.03 -14.71
C ASP A 245 14.37 -17.38 -14.85
N GLU A 246 15.70 -17.41 -14.68
CA GLU A 246 16.51 -18.65 -14.68
C GLU A 246 16.18 -19.57 -13.50
N GLU A 247 15.96 -19.03 -12.30
CA GLU A 247 15.56 -19.80 -11.12
C GLU A 247 14.10 -20.29 -11.21
N ARG A 248 13.27 -19.72 -12.09
CA ARG A 248 11.93 -20.26 -12.33
C ARG A 248 11.96 -21.47 -13.25
N ASP A 249 12.90 -21.49 -14.19
CA ASP A 249 13.14 -22.63 -15.07
C ASP A 249 13.92 -23.74 -14.34
N ASN A 250 14.83 -23.34 -13.44
CA ASN A 250 15.64 -24.23 -12.60
C ASN A 250 15.41 -23.92 -11.10
N PRO A 251 14.26 -24.31 -10.54
CA PRO A 251 13.89 -23.99 -9.17
C PRO A 251 14.82 -24.64 -8.13
N PRO A 252 14.93 -24.05 -6.92
CA PRO A 252 15.59 -24.69 -5.79
C PRO A 252 15.09 -26.13 -5.59
N PRO A 253 15.97 -27.15 -5.57
CA PRO A 253 15.56 -28.55 -5.49
C PRO A 253 14.64 -28.84 -4.31
N ILE A 254 13.63 -29.70 -4.49
CA ILE A 254 12.86 -30.26 -3.38
C ILE A 254 13.84 -30.91 -2.40
N GLY A 255 13.68 -30.59 -1.12
CA GLY A 255 14.56 -31.01 -0.04
C GLY A 255 15.67 -30.03 0.31
N SER A 256 15.99 -29.05 -0.55
CA SER A 256 16.98 -28.02 -0.24
C SER A 256 16.47 -27.04 0.81
N THR A 257 17.39 -26.49 1.60
CA THR A 257 17.12 -25.36 2.49
C THR A 257 17.37 -24.07 1.72
N ILE A 258 16.42 -23.14 1.81
CA ILE A 258 16.52 -21.81 1.19
C ILE A 258 16.46 -20.75 2.27
N THR A 259 17.18 -19.66 2.06
CA THR A 259 17.00 -18.41 2.80
C THR A 259 15.93 -17.60 2.08
N TYR A 260 14.97 -17.11 2.84
CA TYR A 260 13.95 -16.17 2.36
C TYR A 260 13.92 -14.95 3.27
N THR A 261 13.59 -13.81 2.69
CA THR A 261 13.32 -12.59 3.45
C THR A 261 11.82 -12.38 3.60
N TYR A 262 11.40 -11.80 4.73
CA TYR A 262 10.01 -11.51 5.03
C TYR A 262 9.88 -10.25 5.89
N GLN A 263 8.65 -9.78 6.09
CA GLN A 263 8.31 -8.55 6.80
C GLN A 263 7.20 -8.82 7.82
N GLY A 264 7.56 -9.36 8.98
CA GLY A 264 6.61 -9.75 10.03
C GLY A 264 5.75 -10.97 9.67
N TYR A 265 4.74 -11.24 10.49
CA TYR A 265 3.91 -12.45 10.41
C TYR A 265 2.42 -12.12 10.26
N THR A 266 1.65 -13.04 9.70
CA THR A 266 0.18 -13.03 9.77
C THR A 266 -0.30 -13.49 11.14
N GLU A 267 -1.59 -13.31 11.45
CA GLU A 267 -2.21 -13.86 12.68
C GLU A 267 -1.99 -15.37 12.84
N ARG A 268 -1.86 -16.10 11.72
CA ARG A 268 -1.58 -17.55 11.71
C ARG A 268 -0.09 -17.88 11.80
N GLY A 269 0.77 -16.90 12.08
CA GLY A 269 2.21 -17.08 12.18
C GLY A 269 2.93 -17.31 10.84
N LEU A 270 2.29 -16.99 9.71
CA LEU A 270 2.91 -17.12 8.38
C LEU A 270 3.73 -15.88 8.03
N PRO A 271 4.96 -16.01 7.49
CA PRO A 271 5.75 -14.87 7.05
C PRO A 271 5.02 -14.02 5.99
N ARG A 272 4.99 -12.71 6.18
CA ARG A 272 4.37 -11.77 5.23
C ARG A 272 5.38 -11.26 4.21
N PHE A 273 4.92 -11.09 2.98
CA PHE A 273 5.74 -10.63 1.85
C PHE A 273 7.02 -11.45 1.69
N ALA A 274 6.93 -12.76 1.94
CA ALA A 274 8.04 -13.68 1.84
C ALA A 274 8.58 -13.72 0.41
N SER A 275 9.89 -13.55 0.26
CA SER A 275 10.59 -13.54 -1.01
C SER A 275 11.82 -14.43 -0.91
N PHE A 276 12.00 -15.31 -1.90
CA PHE A 276 13.21 -16.09 -2.04
C PHE A 276 14.42 -15.15 -2.15
N GLU A 277 15.52 -15.54 -1.52
CA GLU A 277 16.79 -14.82 -1.58
C GLU A 277 17.88 -15.69 -2.20
N ARG A 278 18.10 -16.89 -1.65
CA ARG A 278 19.12 -17.83 -2.15
C ARG A 278 18.91 -19.25 -1.62
N ILE A 279 19.49 -20.23 -2.30
CA ILE A 279 19.68 -21.57 -1.72
C ILE A 279 20.77 -21.47 -0.65
N ARG A 280 20.55 -22.09 0.51
CA ARG A 280 21.58 -22.18 1.55
C ARG A 280 22.70 -23.07 1.04
N GLN A 281 23.91 -22.54 0.99
CA GLN A 281 25.11 -23.37 0.83
C GLN A 281 25.47 -23.88 2.21
N ASP A 282 25.46 -25.20 2.38
CA ASP A 282 26.10 -25.79 3.56
C ASP A 282 27.61 -25.67 3.33
N ASP A 283 28.28 -24.88 4.17
CA ASP A 283 29.73 -24.82 4.20
C ASP A 283 30.24 -26.25 4.43
N LYS A 284 30.93 -26.80 3.43
CA LYS A 284 31.64 -28.08 3.53
C LYS A 284 33.02 -27.88 4.13
#